data_AF-A0A4S8HRK3-F1
#
_entry.id   AF-A0A4S8HRK3-F1
#
_cell.length_a   1.000
_cell.length_b   1.000
_cell.length_c   1.000
_cell.angle_alpha   90.00
_cell.angle_beta   90.00
_cell.angle_gamma   90.00
#
_symmetry.space_group_name_H-M   'P 1'
#
loop_
_entity.id
_entity.type
_entity.pdbx_description
1 polymer ?
#
loop_
_entity_poly.entity_id
_entity_poly.type
_entity_poly.pdbx_seq_one_letter_code
_entity_poly.pdbx_strand_id
1 'polypeptide(L)'
;MQQAPKNIFEEGQVLLINKPLEWTSFDVVRKIRSAIKIKKVGHAGTLDPLATGMLILCTGKFTKRINEYMAQEKEYTGTFTLGATTPTYDLESDPQDLKDYSAVTPEQLNTIAQQFTGEILQVPPMHSAIKKDGKRVYELARKGQTIELEPRRIVIKEFEFTRIEMPVVHFRVVCSTGTYIRSLANDVGKAAGCGAYLNSLCRTRIGSFTLDKSMTMEQALEWVKEMKNEE
;
A
#
# COMPACT_ATOMS: atom_id res chain seq x y z
N MET A 1 19.36 -31.96 -29.94
CA MET A 1 19.43 -30.61 -29.36
C MET A 1 18.97 -30.72 -27.90
N GLN A 2 19.89 -30.71 -26.94
CA GLN A 2 19.53 -30.59 -25.53
C GLN A 2 18.99 -29.17 -25.33
N GLN A 3 17.73 -29.04 -24.88
CA GLN A 3 17.19 -27.74 -24.48
C GLN A 3 18.05 -27.23 -23.33
N ALA A 4 18.54 -25.99 -23.43
CA ALA A 4 19.17 -25.31 -22.30
C ALA A 4 18.21 -25.39 -21.09
N PRO A 5 18.72 -25.61 -19.86
CA PRO A 5 17.89 -25.65 -18.68
C PRO A 5 17.04 -24.37 -18.64
N LYS A 6 15.73 -24.55 -18.63
CA LYS A 6 14.78 -23.44 -18.67
C LYS A 6 14.78 -22.79 -17.30
N ASN A 7 15.30 -21.57 -17.24
CA ASN A 7 15.24 -20.73 -16.05
C ASN A 7 13.79 -20.66 -15.52
N ILE A 8 13.55 -21.22 -14.34
CA ILE A 8 12.19 -21.34 -13.76
C ILE A 8 11.51 -19.99 -13.60
N PHE A 9 12.29 -18.91 -13.47
CA PHE A 9 11.78 -17.55 -13.35
C PHE A 9 11.29 -16.99 -14.68
N GLU A 10 11.84 -17.43 -15.82
CA GLU A 10 11.33 -17.07 -17.14
C GLU A 10 10.02 -17.78 -17.45
N GLU A 11 9.88 -19.04 -17.05
CA GLU A 11 8.62 -19.80 -17.13
C GLU A 11 7.54 -19.19 -16.22
N GLY A 12 7.95 -18.57 -15.12
CA GLY A 12 7.14 -17.65 -14.33
C GLY A 12 6.92 -18.13 -12.90
N GLN A 13 7.12 -17.21 -11.95
CA GLN A 13 6.94 -17.43 -10.52
C GLN A 13 6.08 -16.32 -9.93
N VAL A 14 5.34 -16.66 -8.87
CA VAL A 14 4.67 -15.69 -8.00
C VAL A 14 5.44 -15.66 -6.69
N LEU A 15 6.00 -14.51 -6.34
CA LEU A 15 6.75 -14.34 -5.10
C LEU A 15 5.95 -13.46 -4.15
N LEU A 16 5.79 -13.94 -2.92
CA LEU A 16 5.15 -13.20 -1.84
C LEU A 16 6.25 -12.55 -1.01
N ILE A 17 6.35 -11.23 -1.04
CA ILE A 17 7.43 -10.50 -0.38
C ILE A 17 6.86 -9.63 0.73
N ASN A 18 7.45 -9.70 1.92
CA ASN A 18 7.28 -8.70 2.95
C ASN A 18 8.15 -7.49 2.59
N LYS A 19 7.55 -6.44 2.03
CA LYS A 19 8.27 -5.21 1.67
C LYS A 19 8.79 -4.55 2.95
N PRO A 20 10.11 -4.32 3.09
CA PRO A 20 10.65 -3.59 4.23
C PRO A 20 10.24 -2.10 4.19
N LEU A 21 10.33 -1.46 5.34
CA LEU A 21 10.11 -0.02 5.48
C LEU A 21 11.14 0.76 4.63
N GLU A 22 10.76 1.95 4.17
CA GLU A 22 11.56 2.90 3.38
C GLU A 22 11.90 2.43 1.95
N TRP A 23 11.73 1.15 1.63
CA TRP A 23 11.92 0.65 0.27
C TRP A 23 10.71 1.00 -0.59
N THR A 24 10.94 1.49 -1.82
CA THR A 24 9.86 1.54 -2.79
C THR A 24 9.50 0.12 -3.24
N SER A 25 8.28 -0.08 -3.73
CA SER A 25 7.91 -1.34 -4.38
C SER A 25 8.83 -1.69 -5.56
N PHE A 26 9.39 -0.67 -6.22
CA PHE A 26 10.32 -0.86 -7.33
C PHE A 26 11.72 -1.27 -6.86
N ASP A 27 12.16 -0.89 -5.67
CA ASP A 27 13.43 -1.35 -5.10
C ASP A 27 13.40 -2.86 -4.88
N VAL A 28 12.28 -3.39 -4.39
CA VAL A 28 12.05 -4.83 -4.29
C VAL A 28 12.17 -5.49 -5.67
N VAL A 29 11.45 -4.96 -6.67
CA VAL A 29 11.53 -5.47 -8.05
C VAL A 29 12.96 -5.45 -8.57
N ARG A 30 13.69 -4.33 -8.37
CA ARG A 30 15.07 -4.18 -8.83
C ARG A 30 16.00 -5.20 -8.17
N LYS A 31 15.87 -5.40 -6.85
CA LYS A 31 16.68 -6.33 -6.09
C LYS A 31 16.44 -7.77 -6.53
N ILE A 32 15.18 -8.19 -6.63
CA ILE A 32 14.82 -9.54 -7.10
C ILE A 32 15.27 -9.74 -8.55
N ARG A 33 15.00 -8.79 -9.44
CA ARG A 33 15.41 -8.83 -10.85
C ARG A 33 16.92 -9.03 -11.01
N SER A 34 17.70 -8.32 -10.19
CA SER A 34 19.16 -8.47 -10.16
C SER A 34 19.59 -9.86 -9.70
N ALA A 35 18.89 -10.44 -8.72
CA ALA A 35 19.21 -11.76 -8.17
C ALA A 35 18.88 -12.87 -9.19
N ILE A 36 17.69 -12.84 -9.80
CA ILE A 36 17.24 -13.88 -10.74
C ILE A 36 17.85 -13.74 -12.14
N LYS A 37 18.39 -12.56 -12.51
CA LYS A 37 19.05 -12.26 -13.80
C LYS A 37 18.13 -12.35 -15.03
N ILE A 38 16.84 -12.10 -14.88
CA ILE A 38 15.89 -12.00 -16.01
C ILE A 38 15.33 -10.58 -16.14
N LYS A 39 14.87 -10.19 -17.33
CA LYS A 39 14.36 -8.82 -17.55
C LYS A 39 12.94 -8.60 -17.02
N LYS A 40 12.07 -9.61 -17.11
CA LYS A 40 10.63 -9.50 -16.84
C LYS A 40 10.30 -9.78 -15.37
N VAL A 41 10.21 -8.72 -14.56
CA VAL A 41 9.72 -8.76 -13.17
C VAL A 41 8.81 -7.55 -12.95
N GLY A 42 7.67 -7.75 -12.31
CA GLY A 42 6.74 -6.69 -11.93
C GLY A 42 6.02 -7.00 -10.62
N HIS A 43 5.35 -6.02 -10.05
CA HIS A 43 4.60 -6.16 -8.80
C HIS A 43 3.09 -5.94 -9.02
N ALA A 44 2.26 -6.56 -8.18
CA ALA A 44 0.80 -6.48 -8.26
C ALA A 44 0.19 -5.55 -7.21
N GLY A 45 0.52 -4.26 -7.33
CA GLY A 45 -0.02 -3.20 -6.49
C GLY A 45 1.06 -2.53 -5.65
N THR A 46 1.24 -1.24 -5.87
CA THR A 46 2.24 -0.43 -5.16
C THR A 46 1.93 -0.39 -3.66
N LEU A 47 2.99 -0.41 -2.85
CA LEU A 47 3.03 0.08 -1.48
C LEU A 47 3.95 1.30 -1.43
N ASP A 48 3.49 2.31 -0.70
CA ASP A 48 4.25 3.51 -0.41
C ASP A 48 5.54 3.17 0.36
N PRO A 49 6.59 4.01 0.29
CA PRO A 49 7.86 3.75 0.99
C PRO A 49 7.69 3.52 2.49
N LEU A 50 6.85 4.34 3.14
CA LEU A 50 6.57 4.26 4.58
C LEU A 50 5.56 3.17 4.97
N ALA A 51 5.03 2.42 4.00
CA ALA A 51 4.24 1.23 4.27
C ALA A 51 5.11 -0.03 4.29
N THR A 52 4.69 -1.07 4.98
CA THR A 52 5.34 -2.40 4.96
C THR A 52 4.36 -3.46 4.49
N GLY A 53 4.84 -4.71 4.39
CA GLY A 53 3.97 -5.87 4.26
C GLY A 53 3.86 -6.42 2.85
N MET A 54 2.75 -7.12 2.60
CA MET A 54 2.57 -8.04 1.48
C MET A 54 2.70 -7.33 0.13
N LEU A 55 3.67 -7.76 -0.66
CA LEU A 55 3.90 -7.35 -2.04
C LEU A 55 4.04 -8.59 -2.91
N ILE A 56 3.08 -8.79 -3.80
CA ILE A 56 3.15 -9.88 -4.80
C ILE A 56 4.03 -9.41 -5.96
N LEU A 57 5.05 -10.21 -6.27
CA LEU A 57 5.83 -10.09 -7.51
C LEU A 57 5.50 -11.22 -8.47
N CYS A 58 5.54 -10.91 -9.75
CA CYS A 58 5.46 -11.90 -10.82
C CYS A 58 6.71 -11.83 -11.68
N THR A 59 7.26 -12.99 -12.04
CA THR A 59 8.42 -13.10 -12.94
C THR A 59 8.00 -13.67 -14.29
N GLY A 60 8.80 -13.44 -15.33
CA GLY A 60 8.68 -14.14 -16.61
C GLY A 60 7.28 -14.07 -17.23
N LYS A 61 6.75 -15.22 -17.65
CA LYS A 61 5.39 -15.32 -18.24
C LYS A 61 4.28 -14.90 -17.27
N PHE A 62 4.48 -15.05 -15.97
CA PHE A 62 3.46 -14.71 -14.96
C PHE A 62 3.27 -13.20 -14.78
N THR A 63 4.17 -12.35 -15.31
CA THR A 63 3.94 -10.89 -15.35
C THR A 63 2.62 -10.51 -16.05
N LYS A 64 2.10 -11.35 -16.95
CA LYS A 64 0.79 -11.15 -17.60
C LYS A 64 -0.39 -11.27 -16.64
N ARG A 65 -0.22 -11.95 -15.49
CA ARG A 65 -1.24 -12.19 -14.47
C ARG A 65 -1.29 -11.10 -13.40
N ILE A 66 -0.42 -10.09 -13.46
CA ILE A 66 -0.33 -9.01 -12.46
C ILE A 66 -1.68 -8.33 -12.22
N ASN A 67 -2.46 -8.12 -13.27
CA ASN A 67 -3.77 -7.48 -13.16
C ASN A 67 -4.78 -8.32 -12.36
N GLU A 68 -4.69 -9.66 -12.41
CA GLU A 68 -5.54 -10.57 -11.64
C GLU A 68 -5.33 -10.36 -10.14
N TYR A 69 -4.07 -10.35 -9.70
CA TYR A 69 -3.71 -10.10 -8.30
C TYR A 69 -4.01 -8.67 -7.86
N MET A 70 -3.76 -7.70 -8.74
CA MET A 70 -4.00 -6.28 -8.46
C MET A 70 -5.48 -5.98 -8.24
N ALA A 71 -6.39 -6.71 -8.92
CA ALA A 71 -7.83 -6.53 -8.79
C ALA A 71 -8.42 -7.07 -7.48
N GLN A 72 -7.72 -7.97 -6.77
CA GLN A 72 -8.23 -8.59 -5.54
C GLN A 72 -8.47 -7.55 -4.42
N GLU A 73 -9.30 -7.86 -3.43
CA GLU A 73 -9.36 -7.05 -2.21
C GLU A 73 -8.03 -7.08 -1.46
N LYS A 74 -7.78 -6.06 -0.64
CA LYS A 74 -6.59 -5.97 0.21
C LYS A 74 -7.02 -5.72 1.65
N GLU A 75 -6.21 -6.22 2.57
CA GLU A 75 -6.33 -5.89 3.99
C GLU A 75 -5.10 -5.13 4.45
N TYR A 76 -5.35 -4.12 5.28
CA TYR A 76 -4.31 -3.32 5.91
C TYR A 76 -4.57 -3.20 7.40
N THR A 77 -3.49 -3.12 8.15
CA THR A 77 -3.47 -2.64 9.53
C THR A 77 -2.54 -1.44 9.61
N GLY A 78 -2.71 -0.62 10.63
CA GLY A 78 -1.87 0.54 10.81
C GLY A 78 -2.32 1.44 11.93
N THR A 79 -1.74 2.63 11.94
CA THR A 79 -2.11 3.69 12.87
C THR A 79 -2.26 5.01 12.13
N PHE A 80 -3.23 5.81 12.56
CA PHE A 80 -3.24 7.25 12.27
C PHE A 80 -3.13 8.04 13.57
N THR A 81 -2.66 9.28 13.44
CA THR A 81 -2.53 10.23 14.55
C THR A 81 -3.52 11.37 14.33
N LEU A 82 -4.37 11.62 15.32
CA LEU A 82 -5.34 12.70 15.35
C LEU A 82 -4.70 14.03 15.79
N GLY A 83 -5.34 15.15 15.47
CA GLY A 83 -4.94 16.48 15.97
C GLY A 83 -3.91 17.21 15.12
N ALA A 84 -3.60 16.69 13.93
CA ALA A 84 -2.75 17.35 12.95
C ALA A 84 -3.03 16.77 11.56
N THR A 85 -2.55 17.45 10.52
CA THR A 85 -2.56 16.95 9.14
C THR A 85 -1.16 17.03 8.55
N THR A 86 -0.91 16.32 7.45
CA THR A 86 0.31 16.48 6.66
C THR A 86 -0.06 16.68 5.18
N PRO A 87 0.74 17.42 4.38
CA PRO A 87 0.48 17.58 2.95
C PRO A 87 0.37 16.26 2.17
N THR A 88 1.09 15.22 2.61
CA THR A 88 1.14 13.91 1.96
C THR A 88 0.16 12.89 2.57
N TYR A 89 -0.56 13.30 3.61
CA TYR A 89 -1.44 12.47 4.45
C TYR A 89 -0.75 11.30 5.16
N ASP A 90 0.58 11.33 5.21
CA ASP A 90 1.46 10.43 5.97
C ASP A 90 2.70 11.19 6.47
N LEU A 91 3.68 10.46 6.99
CA LEU A 91 4.94 11.00 7.49
C LEU A 91 6.01 11.28 6.41
N GLU A 92 5.66 11.31 5.11
CA GLU A 92 6.57 11.87 4.09
C GLU A 92 6.68 13.41 4.21
N SER A 93 5.86 14.03 5.03
CA SER A 93 5.92 15.45 5.38
C SER A 93 5.62 15.65 6.87
N ASP A 94 6.11 16.76 7.42
CA ASP A 94 5.94 17.05 8.84
C ASP A 94 4.48 17.39 9.19
N PRO A 95 3.99 16.96 10.37
CA PRO A 95 2.69 17.36 10.90
C PRO A 95 2.54 18.88 11.02
N GLN A 96 1.39 19.38 10.60
CA GLN A 96 1.00 20.79 10.60
C GLN A 96 -0.47 20.94 11.00
N ASP A 97 -0.92 22.19 11.18
CA ASP A 97 -2.31 22.52 11.58
C ASP A 97 -2.73 21.78 12.87
N LEU A 98 -1.94 21.97 13.93
CA LEU A 98 -2.19 21.37 15.25
C LEU A 98 -3.57 21.81 15.77
N LYS A 99 -4.41 20.83 16.12
CA LYS A 99 -5.77 21.02 16.60
C LYS A 99 -6.01 20.21 17.85
N ASP A 100 -6.85 20.75 18.72
CA ASP A 100 -7.28 20.04 19.92
C ASP A 100 -8.13 18.82 19.53
N TYR A 101 -7.80 17.67 20.13
CA TYR A 101 -8.49 16.40 19.96
C TYR A 101 -9.10 15.91 21.28
N SER A 102 -9.05 16.71 22.35
CA SER A 102 -9.53 16.34 23.68
C SER A 102 -11.01 15.94 23.73
N ALA A 103 -11.83 16.51 22.83
CA ALA A 103 -13.25 16.23 22.73
C ALA A 103 -13.59 14.95 21.93
N VAL A 104 -12.61 14.34 21.24
CA VAL A 104 -12.86 13.15 20.42
C VAL A 104 -12.98 11.92 21.33
N THR A 105 -14.09 11.20 21.21
CA THR A 105 -14.34 9.99 22.01
C THR A 105 -14.22 8.70 21.17
N PRO A 106 -13.95 7.55 21.79
CA PRO A 106 -14.00 6.26 21.11
C PRO A 106 -15.33 5.97 20.40
N GLU A 107 -16.46 6.35 21.00
CA GLU A 107 -17.80 6.16 20.44
C GLU A 107 -18.00 7.00 19.18
N GLN A 108 -17.53 8.24 19.18
CA GLN A 108 -17.54 9.12 18.02
C GLN A 108 -16.71 8.51 16.89
N LEU A 109 -15.49 8.04 17.19
CA LEU A 109 -14.63 7.38 16.22
C LEU A 109 -15.31 6.15 15.62
N ASN A 110 -15.87 5.26 16.42
CA ASN A 110 -16.57 4.08 15.91
C ASN A 110 -17.76 4.45 15.01
N THR A 111 -18.48 5.53 15.33
CA THR A 111 -19.55 6.07 14.48
C THR A 111 -19.00 6.60 13.15
N ILE A 112 -17.88 7.30 13.18
CA ILE A 112 -17.19 7.81 11.98
C ILE A 112 -16.75 6.64 11.09
N ALA A 113 -16.16 5.58 11.65
CA ALA A 113 -15.72 4.41 10.89
C ALA A 113 -16.87 3.76 10.08
N GLN A 114 -18.08 3.73 10.64
CA GLN A 114 -19.27 3.22 9.94
C GLN A 114 -19.62 4.05 8.70
N GLN A 115 -19.41 5.37 8.72
CA GLN A 115 -19.69 6.26 7.57
C GLN A 115 -18.78 5.96 6.37
N PHE A 116 -17.58 5.44 6.62
CA PHE A 116 -16.63 5.06 5.58
C PHE A 116 -16.77 3.61 5.13
N THR A 117 -17.66 2.82 5.72
CA THR A 117 -17.90 1.43 5.32
C THR A 117 -18.96 1.36 4.21
N GLY A 118 -18.69 0.56 3.18
CA GLY A 118 -19.53 0.41 2.00
C GLY A 118 -18.92 1.02 0.74
N GLU A 119 -19.77 1.36 -0.23
CA GLU A 119 -19.39 2.02 -1.48
C GLU A 119 -19.29 3.53 -1.25
N ILE A 120 -18.10 4.11 -1.45
CA ILE A 120 -17.85 5.54 -1.25
C ILE A 120 -17.05 6.14 -2.42
N LEU A 121 -17.14 7.46 -2.56
CA LEU A 121 -16.26 8.25 -3.42
C LEU A 121 -15.08 8.73 -2.61
N GLN A 122 -13.87 8.36 -3.03
CA GLN A 122 -12.63 8.79 -2.39
C GLN A 122 -11.82 9.65 -3.35
N VAL A 123 -11.35 10.80 -2.87
CA VAL A 123 -10.37 11.61 -3.60
C VAL A 123 -8.97 11.04 -3.32
N PRO A 124 -8.23 10.59 -4.36
CA PRO A 124 -6.86 10.14 -4.20
C PRO A 124 -5.95 11.25 -3.65
N PRO A 125 -4.87 10.94 -2.94
CA PRO A 125 -3.90 11.93 -2.51
C PRO A 125 -3.14 12.47 -3.73
N MET A 126 -2.71 13.73 -3.64
CA MET A 126 -1.86 14.38 -4.65
C MET A 126 -0.55 13.59 -4.90
N HIS A 127 0.01 13.01 -3.84
CA HIS A 127 1.20 12.16 -3.90
C HIS A 127 0.82 10.71 -4.25
N SER A 128 0.21 10.51 -5.43
CA SER A 128 -0.19 9.20 -5.96
C SER A 128 0.46 8.87 -7.31
N ALA A 129 0.46 7.59 -7.66
CA ALA A 129 1.00 7.10 -8.94
C ALA A 129 0.06 7.34 -10.15
N ILE A 130 -1.07 8.03 -9.95
CA ILE A 130 -2.02 8.37 -10.99
C ILE A 130 -1.32 9.20 -12.07
N LYS A 131 -1.71 8.97 -13.33
CA LYS A 131 -1.30 9.83 -14.45
C LYS A 131 -2.44 10.76 -14.84
N LYS A 132 -2.14 12.04 -15.05
CA LYS A 132 -3.00 13.02 -15.71
C LYS A 132 -2.21 13.55 -16.92
N ASP A 133 -2.81 13.50 -18.11
CA ASP A 133 -2.17 13.92 -19.38
C ASP A 133 -0.80 13.29 -19.62
N GLY A 134 -0.65 12.00 -19.29
CA GLY A 134 0.59 11.24 -19.47
C GLY A 134 1.67 11.46 -18.39
N LYS A 135 1.54 12.48 -17.53
CA LYS A 135 2.47 12.78 -16.43
C LYS A 135 1.96 12.26 -15.09
N ARG A 136 2.85 11.80 -14.20
CA ARG A 136 2.46 11.30 -12.87
C ARG A 136 2.13 12.48 -11.93
N VAL A 137 1.03 12.38 -11.19
CA VAL A 137 0.53 13.47 -10.33
C VAL A 137 1.55 13.84 -9.25
N TYR A 138 2.26 12.88 -8.65
CA TYR A 138 3.30 13.21 -7.65
C TYR A 138 4.44 14.08 -8.22
N GLU A 139 4.78 13.97 -9.51
CA GLU A 139 5.83 14.77 -10.14
C GLU A 139 5.40 16.23 -10.32
N LEU A 140 4.09 16.45 -10.45
CA LEU A 140 3.47 17.77 -10.56
C LEU A 140 3.27 18.40 -9.18
N ALA A 141 2.88 17.61 -8.18
CA ALA A 141 2.76 18.04 -6.79
C ALA A 141 4.09 18.57 -6.22
N ARG A 142 5.21 17.88 -6.49
CA ARG A 142 6.56 18.35 -6.11
C ARG A 142 6.98 19.67 -6.76
N LYS A 143 6.32 20.09 -7.83
CA LYS A 143 6.53 21.37 -8.51
C LYS A 143 5.58 22.47 -8.02
N GLY A 144 4.82 22.23 -6.95
CA GLY A 144 3.88 23.18 -6.36
C GLY A 144 2.60 23.38 -7.18
N GLN A 145 2.30 22.50 -8.14
CA GLN A 145 1.06 22.59 -8.92
C GLN A 145 -0.05 21.77 -8.26
N THR A 146 -1.07 22.46 -7.76
CA THR A 146 -2.29 21.83 -7.25
C THR A 146 -3.14 21.38 -8.42
N ILE A 147 -3.54 20.11 -8.43
CA ILE A 147 -4.36 19.51 -9.47
C ILE A 147 -5.61 18.96 -8.81
N GLU A 148 -6.78 19.37 -9.28
CA GLU A 148 -8.02 18.72 -8.87
C GLU A 148 -8.05 17.29 -9.42
N LEU A 149 -8.20 16.34 -8.50
CA LEU A 149 -8.32 14.92 -8.76
C LEU A 149 -9.79 14.52 -8.65
N GLU A 150 -10.30 13.91 -9.72
CA GLU A 150 -11.65 13.35 -9.73
C GLU A 150 -11.80 12.25 -8.66
N PRO A 151 -12.85 12.29 -7.83
CA PRO A 151 -13.17 11.22 -6.90
C PRO A 151 -13.32 9.88 -7.62
N ARG A 152 -12.87 8.81 -6.99
CA ARG A 152 -12.99 7.45 -7.50
C ARG A 152 -13.88 6.64 -6.59
N ARG A 153 -14.73 5.84 -7.21
CA ARG A 153 -15.52 4.85 -6.49
C ARG A 153 -14.61 3.74 -5.95
N ILE A 154 -14.72 3.49 -4.65
CA ILE A 154 -14.07 2.40 -3.93
C ILE A 154 -15.09 1.70 -3.05
N VAL A 155 -14.73 0.51 -2.57
CA VAL A 155 -15.51 -0.23 -1.58
C VAL A 155 -14.63 -0.52 -0.37
N ILE A 156 -15.07 -0.07 0.80
CA ILE A 156 -14.51 -0.46 2.10
C ILE A 156 -15.45 -1.52 2.66
N LYS A 157 -15.00 -2.77 2.69
CA LYS A 157 -15.81 -3.90 3.15
C LYS A 157 -15.90 -3.93 4.66
N GLU A 158 -14.77 -3.68 5.33
CA GLU A 158 -14.65 -3.66 6.78
C GLU A 158 -13.72 -2.51 7.16
N PHE A 159 -14.07 -1.75 8.19
CA PHE A 159 -13.21 -0.75 8.78
C PHE A 159 -13.52 -0.62 10.27
N GLU A 160 -12.50 -0.88 11.10
CA GLU A 160 -12.64 -0.91 12.55
C GLU A 160 -11.41 -0.31 13.24
N PHE A 161 -11.64 0.26 14.42
CA PHE A 161 -10.56 0.65 15.31
C PHE A 161 -10.28 -0.47 16.31
N THR A 162 -9.08 -1.03 16.23
CA THR A 162 -8.66 -2.18 17.04
C THR A 162 -8.13 -1.76 18.40
N ARG A 163 -7.63 -0.52 18.51
CA ARG A 163 -7.14 0.08 19.75
C ARG A 163 -7.13 1.61 19.63
N ILE A 164 -7.54 2.32 20.67
CA ILE A 164 -7.59 3.79 20.69
C ILE A 164 -6.70 4.28 21.85
N GLU A 165 -5.58 4.91 21.54
CA GLU A 165 -4.58 5.45 22.47
C GLU A 165 -4.23 6.88 22.07
N MET A 166 -5.12 7.82 22.43
CA MET A 166 -5.08 9.20 21.92
C MET A 166 -3.69 9.85 22.06
N PRO A 167 -3.18 10.52 21.01
CA PRO A 167 -3.84 10.79 19.73
C PRO A 167 -3.74 9.66 18.69
N VAL A 168 -3.13 8.52 19.03
CA VAL A 168 -2.86 7.41 18.10
C VAL A 168 -4.02 6.41 18.10
N VAL A 169 -4.51 6.09 16.91
CA VAL A 169 -5.60 5.12 16.75
C VAL A 169 -5.14 4.00 15.81
N HIS A 170 -5.29 2.77 16.29
CA HIS A 170 -5.00 1.56 15.53
C HIS A 170 -6.24 1.12 14.77
N PHE A 171 -6.06 0.68 13.53
CA PHE A 171 -7.15 0.26 12.68
C PHE A 171 -6.86 -1.05 11.94
N ARG A 172 -7.93 -1.69 11.48
CA ARG A 172 -7.92 -2.69 10.41
C ARG A 172 -8.92 -2.28 9.34
N VAL A 173 -8.56 -2.47 8.08
CA VAL A 173 -9.41 -2.15 6.94
C VAL A 173 -9.29 -3.20 5.84
N VAL A 174 -10.42 -3.63 5.29
CA VAL A 174 -10.51 -4.46 4.09
C VAL A 174 -11.15 -3.63 3.00
N CYS A 175 -10.45 -3.46 1.88
CA CYS A 175 -10.88 -2.55 0.83
C CYS A 175 -10.61 -3.07 -0.59
N SER A 176 -11.34 -2.50 -1.54
CA SER A 176 -11.15 -2.75 -2.96
C SER A 176 -9.81 -2.18 -3.45
N THR A 177 -9.40 -2.64 -4.64
CA THR A 177 -8.28 -2.02 -5.36
C THR A 177 -8.53 -0.52 -5.60
N GLY A 178 -7.44 0.26 -5.66
CA GLY A 178 -7.50 1.71 -5.86
C GLY A 178 -7.80 2.54 -4.61
N THR A 179 -8.08 1.91 -3.47
CA THR A 179 -8.26 2.60 -2.19
C THR A 179 -6.94 3.16 -1.66
N TYR A 180 -6.94 4.42 -1.27
CA TYR A 180 -5.82 5.10 -0.62
C TYR A 180 -6.08 5.18 0.88
N ILE A 181 -5.31 4.42 1.66
CA ILE A 181 -5.43 4.42 3.13
C ILE A 181 -5.02 5.76 3.74
N ARG A 182 -4.09 6.48 3.08
CA ARG A 182 -3.72 7.85 3.42
C ARG A 182 -4.90 8.82 3.34
N SER A 183 -5.67 8.77 2.25
CA SER A 183 -6.90 9.57 2.12
C SER A 183 -7.92 9.17 3.19
N LEU A 184 -8.10 7.87 3.45
CA LEU A 184 -9.01 7.39 4.50
C LEU A 184 -8.65 7.96 5.88
N ALA A 185 -7.36 7.93 6.26
CA ALA A 185 -6.91 8.51 7.53
C ALA A 185 -7.24 10.01 7.61
N ASN A 186 -6.89 10.77 6.57
CA ASN A 186 -7.17 12.20 6.52
C ASN A 186 -8.68 12.52 6.55
N ASP A 187 -9.51 11.74 5.86
CA ASP A 187 -10.96 11.93 5.82
C ASP A 187 -11.63 11.57 7.17
N VAL A 188 -11.15 10.53 7.85
CA VAL A 188 -11.52 10.23 9.25
C VAL A 188 -11.18 11.40 10.17
N GLY A 189 -9.97 11.96 10.05
CA GLY A 189 -9.55 13.12 10.83
C GLY A 189 -10.41 14.36 10.59
N LYS A 190 -10.81 14.62 9.34
CA LYS A 190 -11.76 15.68 9.01
C LYS A 190 -13.13 15.45 9.64
N ALA A 191 -13.66 14.23 9.56
CA ALA A 191 -14.93 13.86 10.18
C ALA A 191 -14.90 13.96 11.71
N ALA A 192 -13.73 13.69 12.33
CA ALA A 192 -13.50 13.89 13.76
C ALA A 192 -13.35 15.37 14.16
N GLY A 193 -13.13 16.27 13.19
CA GLY A 193 -12.99 17.72 13.42
C GLY A 193 -11.60 18.19 13.83
N CYS A 194 -10.64 17.29 14.07
CA CYS A 194 -9.30 17.63 14.53
C CYS A 194 -8.18 17.33 13.50
N GLY A 195 -8.54 16.78 12.33
CA GLY A 195 -7.54 16.35 11.34
C GLY A 195 -6.82 15.07 11.76
N ALA A 196 -6.24 14.38 10.78
CA ALA A 196 -5.40 13.22 11.02
C ALA A 196 -4.43 12.98 9.87
N TYR A 197 -3.38 12.21 10.14
CA TYR A 197 -2.47 11.69 9.13
C TYR A 197 -2.14 10.22 9.43
N LEU A 198 -1.76 9.48 8.38
CA LEU A 198 -1.36 8.08 8.51
C LEU A 198 0.05 8.00 9.10
N ASN A 199 0.19 7.36 10.26
CA ASN A 199 1.45 7.21 10.97
C ASN A 199 2.18 5.92 10.60
N SER A 200 1.46 4.81 10.49
CA SER A 200 2.02 3.53 10.07
C SER A 200 1.04 2.73 9.22
N LEU A 201 1.55 1.94 8.28
CA LEU A 201 0.74 1.10 7.41
C LEU A 201 1.43 -0.23 7.12
N CYS A 202 0.71 -1.33 7.30
CA CYS A 202 1.13 -2.66 6.91
C CYS A 202 0.02 -3.31 6.06
N ARG A 203 0.34 -3.73 4.84
CA ARG A 203 -0.59 -4.56 4.05
C ARG A 203 -0.45 -6.00 4.51
N THR A 204 -1.46 -6.53 5.18
CA THR A 204 -1.44 -7.90 5.74
C THR A 204 -1.89 -8.93 4.72
N ARG A 205 -2.68 -8.54 3.70
CA ARG A 205 -3.27 -9.48 2.73
C ARG A 205 -3.54 -8.88 1.36
N ILE A 206 -3.45 -9.70 0.32
CA ILE A 206 -4.02 -9.45 -1.01
C ILE A 206 -4.81 -10.70 -1.42
N GLY A 207 -6.14 -10.62 -1.52
CA GLY A 207 -7.01 -11.77 -1.78
C GLY A 207 -6.73 -12.91 -0.80
N SER A 208 -6.29 -14.08 -1.31
CA SER A 208 -5.94 -15.24 -0.48
C SER A 208 -4.49 -15.25 0.02
N PHE A 209 -3.65 -14.30 -0.40
CA PHE A 209 -2.24 -14.24 -0.05
C PHE A 209 -2.03 -13.43 1.22
N THR A 210 -1.48 -14.06 2.27
CA THR A 210 -1.32 -13.47 3.60
C THR A 210 0.14 -13.23 3.97
N LEU A 211 0.41 -12.18 4.75
CA LEU A 211 1.74 -11.71 5.11
C LEU A 211 2.60 -12.77 5.81
N ASP A 212 1.99 -13.63 6.63
CA ASP A 212 2.67 -14.74 7.32
C ASP A 212 3.25 -15.79 6.37
N LYS A 213 2.77 -15.84 5.12
CA LYS A 213 3.30 -16.71 4.06
C LYS A 213 4.29 -16.01 3.13
N SER A 214 4.60 -14.75 3.40
CA SER A 214 5.57 -13.98 2.60
C SER A 214 6.99 -14.14 3.13
N MET A 215 7.96 -13.95 2.23
CA MET A 215 9.37 -13.97 2.56
C MET A 215 9.86 -12.55 2.86
N THR A 216 10.75 -12.40 3.83
CA THR A 216 11.60 -11.21 3.91
C THR A 216 12.50 -11.13 2.67
N MET A 217 13.15 -9.98 2.47
CA MET A 217 14.09 -9.83 1.35
C MET A 217 15.27 -10.81 1.46
N GLU A 218 15.74 -11.08 2.66
CA GLU A 218 16.83 -12.02 2.93
C GLU A 218 16.40 -13.45 2.57
N GLN A 219 15.22 -13.88 3.06
CA GLN A 219 14.66 -15.18 2.74
C GLN A 219 14.42 -15.36 1.24
N ALA A 220 13.88 -14.34 0.57
CA ALA A 220 13.64 -14.38 -0.87
C ALA A 220 14.94 -14.50 -1.66
N LEU A 221 16.02 -13.84 -1.23
CA LEU A 221 17.32 -13.92 -1.88
C LEU A 221 17.99 -15.27 -1.64
N GLU A 222 17.82 -15.87 -0.46
CA GLU A 222 18.33 -17.21 -0.20
C GLU A 222 17.60 -18.26 -1.03
N TRP A 223 16.26 -18.21 -1.04
CA TRP A 223 15.44 -19.07 -1.89
C TRP A 223 15.81 -18.96 -3.38
N VAL A 224 16.09 -17.74 -3.88
CA VAL A 224 16.58 -17.56 -5.26
C VAL A 224 17.92 -18.26 -5.52
N LYS A 225 18.83 -18.29 -4.54
CA LYS A 225 20.11 -19.01 -4.70
C LYS A 225 19.88 -20.52 -4.72
N GLU A 226 19.06 -21.04 -3.82
CA GLU A 226 18.72 -22.47 -3.74
C GLU A 226 18.15 -22.97 -5.07
N MET A 227 17.14 -22.28 -5.59
CA MET A 227 16.53 -22.64 -6.88
C MET A 227 17.47 -22.56 -8.07
N LYS A 228 18.54 -21.75 -8.00
CA LYS A 228 19.56 -21.66 -9.05
C LYS A 228 20.64 -22.73 -8.93
N ASN A 229 20.85 -23.27 -7.75
CA ASN A 229 21.79 -24.37 -7.52
C ASN A 229 21.17 -25.73 -7.88
N GLU A 230 19.83 -25.79 -7.95
CA GLU A 230 19.06 -26.95 -8.40
C GLU A 230 18.86 -27.02 -9.93
N GLU A 231 19.19 -25.95 -10.67
CA GLU A 231 19.20 -25.87 -12.16
C GLU A 231 20.54 -26.35 -12.76
#